data_AF-A0A535TJ55-F1
#
_entry.id   AF-A0A535TJ55-F1
#
_cell.length_a   1.000
_cell.length_b   1.000
_cell.length_c   1.000
_cell.angle_alpha   90.00
_cell.angle_beta   90.00
_cell.angle_gamma   90.00
#
_symmetry.space_group_name_H-M   'P 1'
#
loop_
_entity.id
_entity.type
_entity.pdbx_description
1 polymer ?
#
loop_
_entity_poly.entity_id
_entity_poly.type
_entity_poly.pdbx_seq_one_letter_code
_entity_poly.pdbx_strand_id
1 'polypeptide(L)' 'MTSQSRLAGLLREGRFVVTAELSSSDSADPEATWRQAEVLRGSVDAINCTDNTGA' A
#
# COMPACT_ATOMS: atom_id res chain seq x y z
N MET A 1 -11.88 -18.80 -3.91
CA MET A 1 -11.41 -18.41 -2.55
C MET A 1 -10.42 -17.27 -2.74
N THR A 2 -10.67 -16.10 -2.17
CA THR A 2 -9.70 -15.00 -2.22
C THR A 2 -8.52 -15.37 -1.33
N SER A 3 -7.30 -15.33 -1.88
CA SER A 3 -6.09 -15.47 -1.08
C SER A 3 -6.02 -14.30 -0.10
N GLN A 4 -5.75 -14.56 1.19
CA GLN A 4 -5.56 -13.49 2.16
C GLN A 4 -4.28 -12.71 1.85
N SER A 5 -4.31 -11.39 2.08
CA SER A 5 -3.13 -10.54 1.92
C SER A 5 -2.09 -10.87 2.99
N ARG A 6 -0.82 -10.56 2.69
CA ARG A 6 0.30 -10.69 3.63
C ARG A 6 0.03 -9.95 4.95
N LEU A 7 -0.51 -8.73 4.88
CA LEU A 7 -0.89 -7.94 6.06
C LEU A 7 -1.90 -8.67 6.95
N ALA A 8 -2.93 -9.28 6.36
CA ALA A 8 -3.95 -10.01 7.12
C ALA A 8 -3.38 -11.26 7.81
N GLY A 9 -2.32 -11.86 7.28
CA GLY A 9 -1.58 -12.93 7.95
C GLY A 9 -0.81 -12.40 9.16
N LEU A 10 0.00 -11.35 8.97
CA LEU A 10 0.83 -10.76 10.02
C LEU A 10 0.01 -10.27 11.22
N LEU A 11 -1.13 -9.63 10.98
CA LEU A 11 -2.01 -9.14 12.05
C LEU A 11 -2.61 -10.29 12.87
N ARG A 12 -2.97 -11.42 12.24
CA ARG A 12 -3.48 -12.60 12.97
C ARG A 12 -2.41 -13.28 13.81
N GLU A 13 -1.16 -13.22 13.37
CA GLU A 13 -0.01 -13.70 14.13
C GLU A 13 0.34 -12.80 15.34
N GLY A 14 -0.31 -11.64 15.48
CA GLY A 14 0.02 -10.67 16.53
C GLY A 14 1.37 -9.97 16.30
N ARG A 15 1.85 -9.93 15.05
CA ARG A 15 3.12 -9.29 14.69
C ARG A 15 2.96 -7.77 14.70
N PHE A 16 3.99 -7.06 15.15
CA PHE A 16 4.10 -5.63 14.86
C PHE A 16 4.26 -5.44 13.35
N VAL A 17 3.58 -4.44 12.79
CA VAL A 17 3.57 -4.15 11.35
C VAL A 17 3.81 -2.66 11.11
N VAL A 18 4.45 -2.35 9.99
CA VAL A 18 4.65 -0.98 9.52
C VAL A 18 3.92 -0.80 8.20
N THR A 19 3.08 0.22 8.09
CA THR A 19 2.41 0.61 6.85
C THR A 19 2.89 1.99 6.41
N ALA A 20 2.80 2.25 5.10
CA ALA A 20 2.96 3.59 4.55
C ALA A 20 1.69 4.02 3.82
N GLU A 21 1.51 5.34 3.72
CA GLU A 21 0.47 5.95 2.90
C GLU A 21 1.10 6.52 1.63
N LEU A 22 0.50 6.20 0.48
CA LEU A 22 0.78 6.86 -0.79
C LEU A 22 -0.27 7.92 -1.03
N SER A 23 0.18 9.15 -1.22
CA SER A 23 -0.64 10.21 -1.79
C SER A 23 -1.13 9.82 -3.18
N SER A 24 -2.30 10.33 -3.55
CA SER A 24 -2.85 10.12 -4.89
C SER A 24 -1.89 10.63 -5.97
N SER A 25 -1.92 9.96 -7.12
CA SER A 25 -1.25 10.41 -8.33
C SER A 25 -2.21 11.26 -9.15
N ASP A 26 -1.81 12.47 -9.56
CA ASP A 26 -2.57 13.36 -10.46
C ASP A 26 -2.46 12.93 -11.95
N SER A 27 -2.15 11.66 -12.20
CA SER A 27 -1.96 11.09 -13.52
C SER A 27 -2.99 10.01 -13.79
N ALA A 28 -3.56 10.00 -14.99
CA ALA A 28 -4.43 8.93 -15.48
C ALA A 28 -3.67 7.65 -15.83
N ASP A 29 -2.33 7.71 -15.91
CA ASP A 29 -1.48 6.52 -16.10
C ASP A 29 -1.43 5.68 -14.80
N PRO A 30 -1.96 4.45 -14.79
CA PRO A 30 -1.92 3.59 -13.59
C PRO A 30 -0.49 3.24 -13.16
N GLU A 31 0.49 3.28 -14.06
CA GLU A 31 1.90 3.05 -13.73
C GLU A 31 2.50 4.18 -12.86
N ALA A 32 1.86 5.36 -12.80
CA ALA A 32 2.32 6.43 -11.93
C ALA A 32 2.24 6.05 -10.44
N THR A 33 1.15 5.41 -10.01
CA THR A 33 0.99 4.88 -8.65
C THR A 33 1.99 3.77 -8.36
N TRP A 34 2.26 2.89 -9.34
CA TRP A 34 3.24 1.81 -9.17
C TRP A 34 4.66 2.34 -8.98
N ARG A 35 5.06 3.35 -9.75
CA ARG A 35 6.37 4.00 -9.59
C ARG A 35 6.53 4.62 -8.20
N GLN A 36 5.48 5.24 -7.65
CA GLN A 36 5.49 5.76 -6.29
C GLN A 36 5.54 4.64 -5.24
N ALA A 37 4.88 3.50 -5.48
CA ALA A 37 4.91 2.35 -4.57
C ALA A 37 6.27 1.64 -4.55
N GLU A 38 6.99 1.61 -5.67
CA GLU A 38 8.21 0.81 -5.82
C GLU A 38 9.31 1.22 -4.85
N VAL A 39 9.41 2.50 -4.49
CA VAL A 39 10.41 2.98 -3.51
C VAL A 39 10.17 2.43 -2.09
N LEU A 40 8.96 1.94 -1.80
CA LEU A 40 8.57 1.35 -0.52
C LEU A 40 8.74 -0.18 -0.50
N ARG A 41 9.11 -0.78 -1.62
CA ARG A 41 9.23 -2.24 -1.76
C ARG A 41 10.21 -2.81 -0.75
N GLY A 42 9.76 -3.82 0.01
CA GLY A 42 10.55 -4.48 1.04
C GLY A 42 10.74 -3.68 2.34
N SER A 43 10.29 -2.43 2.39
CA SER A 43 10.44 -1.55 3.57
C SER A 43 9.18 -1.52 4.45
N VAL A 44 8.01 -1.77 3.86
CA VAL A 44 6.70 -1.73 4.56
C VAL A 44 5.91 -3.00 4.34
N ASP A 45 5.00 -3.30 5.27
CA ASP A 45 4.18 -4.52 5.23
C ASP A 45 2.97 -4.41 4.32
N ALA A 46 2.48 -3.18 4.14
CA ALA A 46 1.40 -2.81 3.24
C ALA A 46 1.45 -1.32 2.94
N ILE A 47 0.75 -0.94 1.88
CA ILE A 47 0.59 0.44 1.45
C ILE A 47 -0.91 0.77 1.43
N ASN A 48 -1.29 1.89 2.06
CA ASN A 48 -2.58 2.53 1.84
C ASN A 48 -2.46 3.46 0.62
N CYS A 49 -3.27 3.26 -0.42
CA CYS A 49 -3.31 4.16 -1.57
C CYS A 49 -4.57 5.01 -1.47
N THR A 50 -4.44 6.31 -1.23
CA THR A 50 -5.59 7.22 -1.13
C THR A 50 -6.16 7.52 -2.51
N ASP A 51 -7.48 7.43 -2.67
CA ASP A 51 -8.20 7.68 -3.93
C ASP A 51 -8.64 9.15 -4.11
N ASN A 52 -8.52 9.98 -3.07
CA ASN A 52 -8.85 11.41 -3.13
C ASN A 52 -7.95 12.25 -2.21
N THR A 53 -7.35 13.31 -2.74
CA THR A 53 -6.64 14.35 -1.97
C THR A 53 -7.34 15.72 -2.04
N GLY A 54 -8.57 15.77 -2.56
CA GLY A 54 -9.37 16.99 -2.60
C GLY A 54 -9.78 17.46 -1.21
N ALA A 55 -8.97 18.35 -0.63
CA ALA A 55 -9.30 19.28 0.45
C ALA A 55 -9.11 20.72 -0.05
#